data_AF-A0A519QPL1-F1
#
_entry.id   AF-A0A519QPL1-F1
#
_cell.length_a   1.000
_cell.length_b   1.000
_cell.length_c   1.000
_cell.angle_alpha   90.00
_cell.angle_beta   90.00
_cell.angle_gamma   90.00
#
_symmetry.space_group_name_H-M   'P 1'
#
loop_
_entity.id
_entity.type
_entity.pdbx_description
1 polymer ?
#
loop_
_entity_poly.entity_id
_entity_poly.type
_entity_poly.pdbx_seq_one_letter_code
_entity_poly.pdbx_strand_id
1 'polypeptide(L)'
;MQEISVVPNIHFEEVFSIKNGAVYQSDSEYCWYIDFAGKLARFDYRNLLKLKKAVYQIDIDQLLLNSAKSPDLEIIFICACDHCYVLSLLQIIEL
;
A
#
# COMPACT_ATOMS: atom_id res chain seq x y z
N MET A 1 -10.81 -37.78 18.97
CA MET A 1 -9.70 -36.81 19.05
C MET A 1 -9.98 -35.76 17.99
N GLN A 2 -10.46 -34.58 18.36
CA GLN A 2 -10.68 -33.49 17.41
C GLN A 2 -9.39 -32.67 17.34
N GLU A 3 -8.80 -32.57 16.15
CA GLU A 3 -7.67 -31.69 15.88
C GLU A 3 -8.14 -30.25 16.00
N ILE A 4 -7.56 -29.53 16.96
CA ILE A 4 -7.74 -28.08 17.09
C ILE A 4 -6.76 -27.46 16.09
N SER A 5 -7.29 -27.02 14.95
CA SER A 5 -6.53 -26.20 14.00
C SER A 5 -6.16 -24.89 14.69
N VAL A 6 -4.91 -24.77 15.13
CA VAL A 6 -4.38 -23.52 15.70
C VAL A 6 -4.32 -22.50 14.56
N VAL A 7 -5.29 -21.59 14.51
CA VAL A 7 -5.25 -20.46 13.59
C VAL A 7 -4.08 -19.58 14.02
N PRO A 8 -3.12 -19.24 13.14
CA PRO A 8 -2.02 -18.37 13.52
C PRO A 8 -2.59 -17.02 13.97
N ASN A 9 -2.32 -16.65 15.21
CA ASN A 9 -2.64 -15.33 15.73
C ASN A 9 -1.58 -14.38 15.19
N ILE A 10 -1.89 -13.74 14.06
CA ILE A 10 -1.01 -12.74 13.47
C ILE A 10 -1.05 -11.51 14.37
N HIS A 11 0.09 -11.20 14.98
CA HIS A 11 0.24 -9.98 15.76
C HIS A 11 0.54 -8.81 14.83
N PHE A 12 -0.30 -7.79 14.87
CA PHE A 12 -0.13 -6.54 14.12
C PHE A 12 0.32 -5.45 15.09
N GLU A 13 1.53 -4.94 14.91
CA GLU A 13 2.01 -3.74 15.57
C GLU A 13 1.79 -2.54 14.65
N GLU A 14 0.99 -1.57 15.07
CA GLU A 14 0.79 -0.34 14.30
C GLU A 14 2.07 0.50 14.31
N VAL A 15 2.61 0.79 13.13
CA VAL A 15 3.82 1.58 12.95
C VAL A 15 3.48 3.04 12.63
N PHE A 16 2.42 3.25 11.87
CA PHE A 16 1.99 4.58 11.43
C PHE A 16 0.52 4.54 11.02
N SER A 17 -0.24 5.58 11.33
CA SER A 17 -1.63 5.71 10.91
C SER A 17 -2.00 7.14 10.57
N ILE A 18 -2.91 7.27 9.60
CA ILE A 18 -3.60 8.49 9.20
C ILE A 18 -5.10 8.18 9.07
N LYS A 19 -5.90 9.21 8.79
CA LYS A 19 -7.36 9.06 8.69
C LYS A 19 -7.80 7.99 7.68
N ASN A 20 -7.09 7.87 6.55
CA ASN A 20 -7.49 7.03 5.41
C ASN A 20 -6.57 5.81 5.20
N GLY A 21 -5.70 5.49 6.15
CA GLY A 21 -4.81 4.34 6.02
C GLY A 21 -3.87 4.15 7.21
N ALA A 22 -3.27 2.97 7.27
CA ALA A 22 -2.34 2.60 8.34
C ALA A 22 -1.31 1.58 7.85
N VAL A 23 -0.15 1.56 8.50
CA VAL A 23 0.92 0.61 8.29
C VAL A 23 1.10 -0.20 9.57
N TYR A 24 1.08 -1.51 9.42
CA TYR A 24 1.30 -2.47 10.50
C TYR A 24 2.53 -3.33 10.18
N GLN A 25 3.25 -3.73 11.22
CA GLN A 25 4.33 -4.70 11.15
C GLN A 25 3.89 -6.00 11.81
N SER A 26 4.26 -7.13 11.21
CA SER A 26 4.13 -8.45 11.82
C SER A 26 5.49 -9.11 11.85
N ASP A 27 6.10 -9.13 13.04
CA ASP A 27 7.37 -9.85 13.28
C ASP A 27 7.20 -11.35 13.07
N SER A 28 6.03 -11.89 13.42
CA SER A 28 5.72 -13.31 13.25
C SER A 28 5.74 -13.77 11.79
N GLU A 29 5.47 -12.86 10.86
CA GLU A 29 5.41 -13.15 9.42
C GLU A 29 6.52 -12.44 8.63
N TYR A 30 7.41 -11.70 9.31
CA TYR A 30 8.51 -10.94 8.71
C TYR A 30 8.04 -10.02 7.57
N CYS A 31 6.89 -9.37 7.74
CA CYS A 31 6.26 -8.57 6.70
C CYS A 31 5.52 -7.35 7.25
N TRP A 32 5.14 -6.48 6.32
CA TRP A 32 4.33 -5.29 6.59
C TRP A 32 2.96 -5.46 5.97
N TYR A 33 1.97 -4.90 6.64
CA TYR A 33 0.62 -4.77 6.13
C TYR A 33 0.29 -3.30 5.98
N ILE A 34 -0.22 -2.92 4.82
CA ILE A 34 -0.70 -1.57 4.55
C ILE A 34 -2.20 -1.64 4.35
N ASP A 35 -2.94 -0.96 5.21
CA ASP A 35 -4.36 -0.67 5.01
C ASP A 35 -4.49 0.65 4.28
N PHE A 36 -5.02 0.60 3.07
CA PHE A 36 -5.26 1.79 2.27
C PHE A 36 -6.39 1.55 1.26
N ALA A 37 -7.19 2.57 0.99
CA ALA A 37 -8.33 2.50 0.06
C ALA A 37 -9.30 1.31 0.35
N GLY A 38 -9.48 0.98 1.63
CA GLY A 38 -10.36 -0.11 2.08
C GLY A 38 -9.80 -1.50 1.83
N LYS A 39 -8.48 -1.64 1.62
CA LYS A 39 -7.82 -2.91 1.40
C LYS A 39 -6.55 -3.03 2.23
N LEU A 40 -6.45 -4.15 2.94
CA LEU A 40 -5.23 -4.56 3.63
C LEU A 40 -4.35 -5.41 2.69
N ALA A 41 -3.16 -4.93 2.38
CA ALA A 41 -2.21 -5.61 1.51
C ALA A 41 -0.92 -5.97 2.25
N ARG A 42 -0.40 -7.18 2.00
CA ARG A 42 0.84 -7.69 2.61
C ARG A 42 2.05 -7.42 1.72
N PHE A 43 3.13 -6.93 2.31
CA PHE A 43 4.38 -6.62 1.65
C PHE A 43 5.56 -7.21 2.42
N ASP A 44 6.45 -7.91 1.71
CA ASP A 44 7.81 -8.07 2.21
C ASP A 44 8.59 -6.74 2.09
N TYR A 45 9.75 -6.66 2.73
CA TYR A 45 10.59 -5.46 2.73
C TYR A 45 10.93 -4.98 1.31
N ARG A 46 11.21 -5.90 0.38
CA ARG A 46 11.65 -5.55 -0.98
C ARG A 46 10.49 -4.93 -1.77
N ASN A 47 9.29 -5.47 -1.64
CA ASN A 47 8.11 -4.98 -2.32
C ASN A 47 7.63 -3.67 -1.71
N LEU A 48 7.73 -3.51 -0.40
CA LEU A 48 7.48 -2.23 0.27
C LEU A 48 8.45 -1.14 -0.25
N LEU A 49 9.73 -1.46 -0.40
CA LEU A 49 10.72 -0.53 -0.95
C LEU A 49 10.44 -0.17 -2.42
N LYS A 50 9.94 -1.12 -3.22
CA LYS A 50 9.51 -0.86 -4.60
C LYS A 50 8.29 0.06 -4.64
N LEU A 51 7.30 -0.18 -3.78
CA LEU A 51 6.13 0.69 -3.65
C LEU A 51 6.57 2.12 -3.33
N LYS A 52 7.42 2.30 -2.30
CA LYS A 52 7.96 3.61 -1.95
C LYS A 52 8.60 4.30 -3.16
N LYS A 53 9.47 3.59 -3.90
CA LYS A 53 10.13 4.15 -5.09
C LYS A 53 9.13 4.54 -6.17
N ALA A 54 8.13 3.70 -6.43
CA ALA A 54 7.11 3.99 -7.45
C ALA A 54 6.28 5.23 -7.07
N VAL A 55 5.83 5.34 -5.81
CA VAL A 55 5.11 6.52 -5.32
C VAL A 55 5.96 7.79 -5.43
N TYR A 56 7.22 7.74 -4.99
CA TYR A 56 8.13 8.90 -4.99
C TYR A 56 8.59 9.33 -6.39
N GLN A 57 8.38 8.49 -7.42
CA GLN A 57 8.68 8.83 -8.81
C GLN A 57 7.53 9.59 -9.50
N ILE A 58 6.37 9.69 -8.86
CA ILE A 58 5.24 10.43 -9.41
C ILE A 58 5.55 11.93 -9.34
N ASP A 59 5.64 12.57 -10.50
CA ASP A 59 5.85 14.02 -10.60
C ASP A 59 4.51 14.75 -10.43
N ILE A 60 4.16 15.00 -9.16
CA ILE A 60 2.90 15.66 -8.77
C ILE A 60 2.82 17.07 -9.38
N ASP A 61 3.94 17.79 -9.46
CA ASP A 61 3.98 19.14 -10.03
C ASP A 61 3.63 19.12 -11.51
N GLN A 62 4.22 18.20 -12.27
CA GLN A 62 3.89 18.00 -13.67
C GLN A 62 2.41 17.62 -13.84
N LEU A 63 1.88 16.73 -13.00
CA LEU A 63 0.47 16.32 -13.07
C LEU A 63 -0.49 17.48 -12.81
N LEU A 64 -0.19 18.34 -11.84
CA LEU A 64 -1.01 19.52 -11.50
C LEU A 64 -0.94 20.62 -12.57
N LEU A 65 0.22 20.82 -13.19
CA LEU A 65 0.46 21.87 -14.18
C LEU A 65 0.02 21.46 -15.60
N ASN A 66 -0.16 20.17 -15.85
CA ASN A 66 -0.56 19.68 -17.16
C ASN A 66 -2.04 20.00 -17.44
N SER A 67 -2.29 20.95 -18.36
CA SER A 67 -3.64 21.38 -18.74
C SER A 67 -4.29 20.47 -19.80
N ALA A 68 -3.63 19.39 -20.21
CA ALA A 68 -4.23 18.40 -21.10
C ALA A 68 -5.40 17.72 -20.38
N LYS A 69 -6.48 17.40 -21.11
CA LYS A 69 -7.63 16.63 -20.59
C LYS A 69 -7.27 15.15 -20.34
N SER A 70 -6.11 14.86 -19.74
CA SER A 70 -5.75 13.53 -19.29
C SER A 70 -6.53 13.18 -18.03
N PRO A 71 -6.95 11.92 -17.87
CA PRO A 71 -7.58 11.47 -16.63
C PRO A 71 -6.63 11.62 -15.43
N ASP A 72 -7.15 12.11 -14.30
CA ASP A 72 -6.42 12.35 -13.04
C ASP A 72 -6.12 11.05 -12.27
N LEU A 73 -5.68 10.00 -12.96
CA LEU A 73 -5.47 8.67 -12.41
C LEU A 73 -4.05 8.17 -12.69
N GLU A 74 -3.42 7.61 -11.67
CA GLU A 74 -2.13 6.93 -11.75
C GLU A 74 -2.27 5.46 -11.38
N ILE A 75 -1.60 4.60 -12.14
CA ILE A 75 -1.60 3.16 -11.91
C ILE A 75 -0.24 2.74 -11.36
N ILE A 76 -0.22 2.33 -10.10
CA ILE A 76 0.99 1.84 -9.43
C ILE A 76 0.95 0.31 -9.43
N PHE A 77 1.86 -0.29 -10.19
CA PHE A 77 2.08 -1.73 -10.21
C PHE A 77 3.27 -2.10 -9.32
N ILE A 78 3.05 -3.01 -8.37
CA ILE A 78 4.13 -3.55 -7.53
C ILE A 78 4.31 -5.01 -7.90
N CYS A 79 5.48 -5.33 -8.47
CA CYS A 79 5.79 -6.71 -8.83
C CYS A 79 5.73 -7.60 -7.58
N ALA A 80 4.94 -8.68 -7.65
CA ALA A 80 4.63 -9.65 -6.59
C ALA A 80 3.39 -9.36 -5.70
N CYS A 81 2.52 -8.42 -6.10
CA CYS A 81 1.13 -8.40 -5.64
C CYS A 81 0.19 -8.73 -6.79
N ASP A 82 -0.86 -9.52 -6.55
CA ASP A 82 -1.96 -9.78 -7.50
C ASP A 82 -2.85 -8.54 -7.72
N HIS A 83 -2.39 -7.37 -7.30
CA HIS A 83 -3.16 -6.14 -7.18
C HIS A 83 -2.34 -4.97 -7.68
N CYS A 84 -2.96 -4.12 -8.50
CA CYS A 84 -2.47 -2.79 -8.82
C CYS A 84 -3.30 -1.77 -8.03
N TYR A 85 -2.67 -0.64 -7.70
CA TYR A 85 -3.37 0.50 -7.14
C TYR A 85 -3.70 1.45 -8.28
N VAL A 86 -4.97 1.83 -8.40
CA VAL A 86 -5.43 2.89 -9.29
C VAL A 86 -5.81 4.04 -8.39
N LEU A 87 -4.98 5.07 -8.37
CA LEU A 87 -5.09 6.18 -7.43
C LEU A 87 -5.42 7.46 -8.18
N SER A 88 -6.31 8.27 -7.63
CA SER A 88 -6.46 9.64 -8.10
C SER A 88 -5.30 10.52 -7.62
N LEU A 89 -5.10 11.66 -8.30
CA LEU A 89 -4.09 12.64 -7.87
C LEU A 89 -4.28 13.08 -6.40
N LEU A 90 -5.53 13.23 -5.94
CA LEU A 90 -5.83 13.56 -4.54
C LEU A 90 -5.39 12.46 -3.59
N GLN A 91 -5.63 11.20 -3.94
CA GLN A 91 -5.18 10.06 -3.13
C GLN A 91 -3.66 9.96 -3.08
N ILE A 92 -2.96 10.34 -4.15
CA ILE A 92 -1.49 10.39 -4.17
C ILE A 92 -0.97 11.49 -3.24
N ILE A 93 -1.63 12.65 -3.18
CA ILE A 93 -1.26 13.76 -2.29
C ILE A 93 -1.50 13.41 -0.80
N GLU A 94 -2.44 12.50 -0.51
CA GLU A 94 -2.71 12.02 0.85
C GLU A 94 -1.71 10.96 1.36
N LEU A 95 -0.80 10.44 0.52
CA LEU A 95 0.17 9.37 0.85
C LEU A 95 1.41 9.84 1.63
#